data_AF-T1A2C2-F1
#
_entry.id   AF-T1A2C2-F1
#
_cell.length_a   1.000
_cell.length_b   1.000
_cell.length_c   1.000
_cell.angle_alpha   90.00
_cell.angle_beta   90.00
_cell.angle_gamma   90.00
#
_symmetry.space_group_name_H-M   'P 1'
#
loop_
_entity.id
_entity.type
_entity.pdbx_description
1 polymer ?
#
loop_
_entity_poly.entity_id
_entity_poly.type
_entity_poly.pdbx_seq_one_letter_code
_entity_poly.pdbx_strand_id
1 'polypeptide(L)'
;CAGGTGVFCFWVRPGVGKSHLVQALGYHAIRAGRLVLYRSIFDVVRDFMREEAFAGQDKVLNRYLKPELLIIDDMGIKQLPRRSGEFLFEIILRRHETRSTIMTSNRPLEDWGKLLVDVPSATAILDRFLHHAEILSITGRSYRLKDRAG
;
A
#
# COMPACT_ATOMS: atom_id res chain seq x y z
N CYS A 1 15.58 16.35 -11.83
CA CYS A 1 16.02 15.12 -12.51
C CYS A 1 16.37 14.08 -11.47
N ALA A 2 15.68 12.93 -11.45
CA ALA A 2 15.99 11.65 -10.80
C ALA A 2 14.65 10.87 -10.76
N GLY A 3 14.37 9.86 -11.58
CA GLY A 3 15.22 8.75 -11.95
C GLY A 3 15.08 7.56 -10.99
N GLY A 4 14.42 7.73 -9.83
CA GLY A 4 14.22 6.67 -8.86
C GLY A 4 12.76 6.24 -8.78
N THR A 5 12.48 5.00 -9.16
CA THR A 5 11.22 4.31 -8.89
C THR A 5 11.10 4.06 -7.39
N GLY A 6 10.80 5.09 -6.60
CA GLY A 6 10.75 4.97 -5.14
C GLY A 6 9.52 4.20 -4.68
N VAL A 7 9.75 3.19 -3.87
CA VAL A 7 8.72 2.54 -3.05
C VAL A 7 8.78 3.17 -1.66
N PHE A 8 7.68 3.65 -1.09
CA PHE A 8 7.72 4.28 0.24
C PHE A 8 6.81 3.53 1.20
N CYS A 9 7.34 3.14 2.36
CA CYS A 9 6.57 2.50 3.42
C CYS A 9 6.47 3.41 4.64
N PHE A 10 5.25 3.76 5.04
CA PHE A 10 5.00 4.53 6.26
C PHE A 10 4.51 3.62 7.39
N TRP A 11 5.27 3.51 8.48
CA TRP A 11 4.96 2.64 9.62
C TRP A 11 4.71 3.45 10.89
N VAL A 12 3.53 3.33 11.55
CA VAL A 12 3.33 3.79 12.94
C VAL A 12 1.96 3.42 13.55
N ARG A 13 1.80 3.72 14.85
CA ARG A 13 0.52 3.85 15.60
C ARG A 13 -0.60 4.53 14.79
N PRO A 14 -1.86 4.08 14.94
CA PRO A 14 -3.02 4.73 14.33
C PRO A 14 -3.15 6.21 14.70
N GLY A 15 -3.66 7.02 13.75
CA GLY A 15 -4.08 8.40 14.02
C GLY A 15 -2.98 9.47 13.99
N VAL A 16 -1.77 9.17 13.52
CA VAL A 16 -0.65 10.14 13.45
C VAL A 16 -0.49 10.86 12.10
N GLY A 17 -1.45 10.72 11.19
CA GLY A 17 -1.47 11.46 9.91
C GLY A 17 -0.90 10.73 8.68
N LYS A 18 -0.63 9.41 8.74
CA LYS A 18 -0.13 8.63 7.59
C LYS A 18 -0.99 8.80 6.34
N SER A 19 -2.30 8.55 6.44
CA SER A 19 -3.24 8.71 5.32
C SER A 19 -3.24 10.14 4.77
N HIS A 20 -3.22 11.14 5.66
CA HIS A 20 -3.17 12.54 5.25
C HIS A 20 -1.88 12.87 4.47
N LEU A 21 -0.73 12.37 4.94
CA LEU A 21 0.55 12.58 4.26
C LEU A 21 0.58 11.93 2.88
N VAL A 22 0.18 10.66 2.75
CA VAL A 22 0.19 9.99 1.44
C VAL A 22 -0.85 10.58 0.49
N GLN A 23 -1.98 11.05 1.01
CA GLN A 23 -2.97 11.80 0.22
C GLN A 23 -2.41 13.14 -0.27
N ALA A 24 -1.66 13.87 0.57
CA ALA A 24 -1.01 15.12 0.18
C ALA A 24 0.05 14.89 -0.90
N LEU A 25 0.86 13.83 -0.78
CA LEU A 25 1.82 13.41 -1.81
C LEU A 25 1.09 13.04 -3.12
N GLY A 26 0.03 12.25 -3.03
CA GLY A 26 -0.80 11.88 -4.18
C GLY A 26 -1.41 13.10 -4.87
N TYR A 27 -1.93 14.05 -4.08
CA TYR A 27 -2.47 15.32 -4.59
C TYR A 27 -1.39 16.15 -5.30
N HIS A 28 -0.19 16.25 -4.74
CA HIS A 28 0.94 16.92 -5.40
C HIS A 28 1.33 16.24 -6.72
N ALA A 29 1.35 14.90 -6.76
CA ALA A 29 1.63 14.15 -7.99
C ALA A 29 0.54 14.39 -9.06
N ILE A 30 -0.74 14.41 -8.67
CA ILE A 30 -1.85 14.77 -9.57
C ILE A 30 -1.65 16.18 -10.13
N ARG A 31 -1.31 17.16 -9.28
CA ARG A 31 -1.04 18.54 -9.71
C ARG A 31 0.15 18.64 -10.67
N ALA A 32 1.08 17.70 -10.62
CA ALA A 32 2.20 17.58 -11.55
C ALA A 32 1.83 16.81 -12.83
N GLY A 33 0.55 16.49 -13.06
CA GLY A 33 0.07 15.79 -14.26
C GLY A 33 0.27 14.28 -14.23
N ARG A 34 0.58 13.68 -13.08
CA ARG A 34 0.81 12.23 -12.96
C ARG A 34 -0.48 11.47 -12.73
N LEU A 35 -0.60 10.27 -13.30
CA LEU A 35 -1.69 9.37 -13.00
C LEU A 35 -1.50 8.72 -11.62
N VAL A 36 -2.42 8.97 -10.69
CA VAL A 36 -2.38 8.45 -9.32
C VAL A 36 -3.59 7.58 -9.03
N LEU A 37 -3.38 6.46 -8.35
CA LEU A 37 -4.45 5.64 -7.78
C LEU A 37 -4.26 5.51 -6.27
N TYR A 38 -5.29 5.85 -5.51
CA TYR A 38 -5.36 5.62 -4.07
C TYR A 38 -6.43 4.56 -3.79
N ARG A 39 -6.07 3.52 -3.03
CA ARG A 39 -7.01 2.49 -2.54
C ARG A 39 -6.61 2.02 -1.14
N SER A 40 -7.58 1.61 -0.34
CA SER A 40 -7.28 0.86 0.89
C SER A 40 -6.88 -0.57 0.53
N ILE A 41 -6.08 -1.24 1.36
CA ILE A 41 -5.74 -2.65 1.16
C ILE A 41 -6.99 -3.55 1.13
N PHE A 42 -8.03 -3.21 1.88
CA PHE A 42 -9.29 -3.94 1.89
C PHE A 42 -10.04 -3.82 0.56
N ASP A 43 -9.98 -2.65 -0.08
CA ASP A 43 -10.57 -2.44 -1.40
C ASP A 43 -9.75 -3.10 -2.51
N VAL A 44 -8.42 -3.16 -2.38
CA VAL A 44 -7.56 -3.95 -3.28
C VAL A 44 -8.01 -5.40 -3.26
N VAL A 45 -8.07 -6.01 -2.07
CA VAL A 45 -8.52 -7.41 -1.93
C VAL A 45 -9.93 -7.60 -2.47
N ARG A 46 -10.85 -6.68 -2.17
CA ARG A 46 -12.25 -6.75 -2.67
C ARG A 46 -12.33 -6.71 -4.19
N ASP A 47 -11.51 -5.87 -4.84
CA ASP A 47 -11.49 -5.78 -6.30
C ASP A 47 -11.02 -7.09 -6.93
N PHE A 48 -9.98 -7.72 -6.39
CA PHE A 48 -9.47 -8.99 -6.89
C PHE A 48 -10.42 -10.15 -6.63
N MET A 49 -11.00 -10.26 -5.43
CA MET A 49 -11.97 -11.31 -5.09
C MET A 49 -13.22 -11.25 -5.97
N ARG A 50 -13.66 -10.05 -6.36
CA ARG A 50 -14.80 -9.88 -7.27
C ARG A 50 -14.48 -10.38 -8.67
N GLU A 51 -13.32 -10.02 -9.21
CA GLU A 51 -12.97 -10.30 -10.61
C GLU A 51 -12.46 -11.74 -10.81
N GLU A 52 -11.93 -12.37 -9.76
CA GLU A 52 -11.62 -13.80 -9.77
C GLU A 52 -12.87 -14.67 -10.01
N ALA A 53 -14.03 -14.25 -9.49
CA ALA A 53 -15.30 -14.92 -9.74
C ALA A 53 -15.74 -14.85 -11.23
N PHE A 54 -15.16 -13.95 -12.02
CA PHE A 54 -15.51 -13.70 -13.42
C PHE A 54 -14.34 -13.92 -14.40
N ALA A 55 -13.25 -14.56 -13.98
CA ALA A 55 -12.02 -14.74 -14.77
C ALA A 55 -11.37 -13.43 -15.28
N GLY A 56 -11.64 -12.30 -14.60
CA GLY A 56 -11.19 -10.95 -14.99
C GLY A 56 -9.88 -10.48 -14.33
N GLN A 57 -9.05 -11.40 -13.84
CA GLN A 57 -7.86 -11.07 -13.03
C GLN A 57 -6.88 -10.11 -13.73
N ASP A 58 -6.67 -10.26 -15.03
CA ASP A 58 -5.80 -9.35 -15.79
C ASP A 58 -6.36 -7.93 -15.87
N LYS A 59 -7.67 -7.78 -15.92
CA LYS A 59 -8.33 -6.46 -16.00
C LYS A 59 -8.18 -5.71 -14.69
N VAL A 60 -8.38 -6.38 -13.55
CA VAL A 60 -8.17 -5.77 -12.24
C VAL A 60 -6.70 -5.48 -12.00
N LEU A 61 -5.80 -6.41 -12.32
CA LEU A 61 -4.37 -6.19 -12.17
C LEU A 61 -3.90 -4.96 -12.97
N ASN A 62 -4.33 -4.85 -14.24
CA ASN A 62 -4.00 -3.70 -15.08
C ASN A 62 -4.47 -2.35 -14.49
N ARG A 63 -5.56 -2.31 -13.70
CA ARG A 63 -5.97 -1.10 -12.97
C ARG A 63 -4.90 -0.63 -11.99
N TYR A 64 -4.20 -1.57 -11.34
CA TYR A 64 -3.16 -1.29 -10.36
C TYR A 64 -1.77 -1.09 -10.99
N LEU A 65 -1.52 -1.59 -12.21
CA LEU A 65 -0.23 -1.39 -12.91
C LEU A 65 -0.16 -0.06 -13.67
N LYS A 66 -1.28 0.42 -14.21
CA LYS A 66 -1.33 1.66 -15.03
C LYS A 66 -0.90 2.96 -14.34
N PRO A 67 -1.19 3.21 -13.05
CA PRO A 67 -0.83 4.48 -12.39
C PRO A 67 0.68 4.67 -12.28
N GLU A 68 1.12 5.91 -12.44
CA GLU A 68 2.51 6.31 -12.18
C GLU A 68 2.82 6.26 -10.68
N LEU A 69 1.84 6.62 -9.85
CA LEU A 69 1.87 6.46 -8.40
C LEU A 69 0.68 5.62 -7.94
N LEU A 70 0.97 4.49 -7.30
CA LEU A 70 -0.03 3.69 -6.60
C LEU A 70 0.12 3.89 -5.08
N ILE A 71 -0.97 4.21 -4.39
CA ILE A 71 -1.02 4.33 -2.93
C ILE A 71 -1.97 3.24 -2.41
N ILE A 72 -1.45 2.33 -1.59
CA ILE A 72 -2.22 1.32 -0.87
C ILE A 72 -2.20 1.65 0.63
N ASP A 73 -3.33 2.13 1.13
CA ASP A 73 -3.44 2.62 2.51
C ASP A 73 -3.97 1.53 3.49
N ASP A 74 -3.80 1.78 4.78
CA ASP A 74 -4.46 1.06 5.88
C ASP A 74 -4.07 -0.40 6.11
N MET A 75 -2.84 -0.80 5.75
CA MET A 75 -2.33 -2.13 6.13
C MET A 75 -2.28 -2.30 7.66
N GLY A 76 -2.55 -3.50 8.15
CA GLY A 76 -2.44 -3.83 9.58
C GLY A 76 -3.59 -3.38 10.48
N ILE A 77 -4.71 -2.90 9.93
CA ILE A 77 -5.93 -2.62 10.73
C ILE A 77 -6.65 -3.91 11.14
N LYS A 78 -6.72 -4.91 10.25
CA LYS A 78 -7.34 -6.23 10.48
C LYS A 78 -6.55 -7.28 9.69
N GLN A 79 -6.74 -8.55 10.04
CA GLN A 79 -6.29 -9.66 9.18
C GLN A 79 -7.07 -9.61 7.86
N LEU A 80 -6.37 -9.94 6.78
CA LEU A 80 -6.95 -10.00 5.44
C LEU A 80 -7.47 -11.42 5.15
N PRO A 81 -8.44 -11.56 4.22
CA PRO A 81 -8.87 -12.87 3.73
C PRO A 81 -7.69 -13.70 3.20
N ARG A 82 -7.86 -15.02 3.18
CA ARG A 82 -6.92 -15.93 2.49
C ARG A 82 -6.70 -15.47 1.05
N ARG A 83 -5.50 -15.71 0.50
CA ARG A 83 -5.06 -15.30 -0.86
C ARG A 83 -4.85 -13.79 -1.07
N SER A 84 -5.12 -12.95 -0.07
CA SER A 84 -4.78 -11.52 -0.14
C SER A 84 -3.27 -11.29 -0.35
N GLY A 85 -2.43 -12.17 0.19
CA GLY A 85 -0.99 -12.21 -0.04
C GLY A 85 -0.64 -12.32 -1.52
N GLU A 86 -1.24 -13.27 -2.23
CA GLU A 86 -1.03 -13.50 -3.68
C GLU A 86 -1.38 -12.26 -4.50
N PHE A 87 -2.54 -11.64 -4.25
CA PHE A 87 -2.98 -10.44 -4.98
C PHE A 87 -2.03 -9.27 -4.77
N LEU A 88 -1.63 -9.03 -3.52
CA LEU A 88 -0.71 -7.95 -3.21
C LEU A 88 0.68 -8.24 -3.79
N PHE A 89 1.15 -9.48 -3.70
CA PHE A 89 2.43 -9.91 -4.28
C PHE A 89 2.48 -9.64 -5.77
N GLU A 90 1.44 -10.01 -6.52
CA GLU A 90 1.41 -9.80 -7.97
C GLU A 90 1.51 -8.31 -8.37
N ILE A 91 0.83 -7.43 -7.63
CA ILE A 91 0.92 -5.98 -7.83
C ILE A 91 2.35 -5.49 -7.55
N ILE A 92 2.93 -5.87 -6.41
CA ILE A 92 4.27 -5.43 -6.01
C ILE A 92 5.33 -5.96 -6.98
N LEU A 93 5.25 -7.24 -7.33
CA LEU A 93 6.17 -7.90 -8.26
C LEU A 93 6.22 -7.18 -9.60
N ARG A 94 5.06 -6.87 -10.21
CA ARG A 94 5.01 -6.23 -11.53
C ARG A 94 5.32 -4.73 -11.51
N ARG A 95 5.15 -4.07 -10.37
CA ARG A 95 5.50 -2.65 -10.20
C ARG A 95 6.94 -2.44 -9.74
N HIS A 96 7.61 -3.48 -9.25
CA HIS A 96 9.00 -3.45 -8.83
C HIS A 96 9.87 -2.84 -9.95
N GLU A 97 10.63 -1.80 -9.61
CA GLU A 97 11.51 -1.04 -10.52
C GLU A 97 10.83 -0.32 -11.70
N THR A 98 9.53 -0.53 -11.96
CA THR A 98 8.82 0.08 -13.09
C THR A 98 8.01 1.31 -12.71
N ARG A 99 7.31 1.33 -11.56
CA ARG A 99 6.44 2.44 -11.14
C ARG A 99 6.44 2.62 -9.61
N SER A 100 6.27 3.86 -9.14
CA SER A 100 6.28 4.16 -7.70
C SER A 100 5.06 3.61 -6.97
N THR A 101 5.30 3.07 -5.78
CA THR A 101 4.25 2.50 -4.93
C THR A 101 4.44 2.97 -3.49
N ILE A 102 3.39 3.51 -2.87
CA ILE A 102 3.38 3.90 -1.47
C ILE A 102 2.45 2.97 -0.71
N MET A 103 2.91 2.47 0.43
CA MET A 103 2.07 1.72 1.36
C MET A 103 2.11 2.35 2.75
N THR A 104 0.97 2.36 3.44
CA THR A 104 0.97 2.67 4.88
C THR A 104 0.59 1.45 5.68
N SER A 105 1.18 1.34 6.88
CA SER A 105 0.91 0.26 7.80
C SER A 105 0.72 0.76 9.23
N ASN A 106 -0.23 0.15 9.93
CA ASN A 106 -0.48 0.30 11.35
C ASN A 106 0.21 -0.80 12.19
N ARG A 107 0.95 -1.71 11.54
CA ARG A 107 1.69 -2.82 12.16
C ARG A 107 3.12 -2.91 11.61
N PRO A 108 4.09 -3.38 12.41
CA PRO A 108 5.43 -3.73 11.94
C PRO A 108 5.42 -4.59 10.67
N LEU A 109 6.44 -4.43 9.83
CA LEU A 109 6.56 -5.22 8.59
C LEU A 109 6.69 -6.72 8.87
N GLU A 110 7.40 -7.08 9.94
CA GLU A 110 7.49 -8.45 10.49
C GLU A 110 6.13 -9.09 10.80
N ASP A 111 5.08 -8.29 11.07
CA ASP A 111 3.73 -8.80 11.31
C ASP A 111 2.96 -9.08 10.02
N TRP A 112 3.48 -8.73 8.84
CA TRP A 112 2.74 -8.87 7.57
C TRP A 112 2.47 -10.33 7.21
N GLY A 113 3.35 -11.26 7.57
CA GLY A 113 3.10 -12.71 7.40
C GLY A 113 1.82 -13.16 8.12
N LYS A 114 1.58 -12.64 9.32
CA LYS A 114 0.36 -12.92 10.10
C LYS A 114 -0.87 -12.21 9.52
N LEU A 115 -0.70 -10.98 9.03
CA LEU A 115 -1.80 -10.17 8.47
C LEU A 115 -2.31 -10.71 7.12
N LEU A 116 -1.39 -11.20 6.28
CA LEU A 116 -1.70 -11.78 4.97
C LEU A 116 -2.09 -13.26 5.05
N VAL A 117 -1.86 -13.89 6.21
CA VAL A 117 -2.06 -15.34 6.43
C VAL A 117 -1.28 -16.17 5.42
N ASP A 118 -0.11 -15.66 5.02
CA ASP A 118 0.74 -16.19 3.96
C ASP A 118 2.17 -15.67 4.16
N VAL A 119 2.97 -16.43 4.92
CA VAL A 119 4.34 -16.06 5.25
C VAL A 119 5.24 -16.04 4.01
N PRO A 120 5.20 -17.04 3.10
CA PRO A 120 5.97 -16.99 1.85
C PRO A 120 5.70 -15.73 1.02
N SER A 121 4.43 -15.39 0.75
CA SER A 121 4.10 -14.19 -0.02
C SER A 121 4.52 -12.92 0.71
N ALA A 122 4.31 -12.84 2.02
CA ALA A 122 4.75 -11.71 2.81
C ALA A 122 6.27 -11.49 2.72
N THR A 123 7.06 -12.56 2.87
CA THR A 123 8.52 -12.49 2.72
C THR A 123 8.91 -12.04 1.31
N ALA A 124 8.28 -12.60 0.27
CA ALA A 124 8.57 -12.24 -1.11
C ALA A 124 8.17 -10.80 -1.47
N ILE A 125 7.09 -10.29 -0.87
CA ILE A 125 6.69 -8.88 -0.93
C ILE A 125 7.75 -8.04 -0.25
N LEU A 126 8.09 -8.33 1.01
CA LEU A 126 9.03 -7.52 1.79
C LEU A 126 10.42 -7.46 1.14
N ASP A 127 10.92 -8.58 0.63
CA ASP A 127 12.20 -8.63 -0.09
C ASP A 127 12.24 -7.62 -1.25
N ARG A 128 11.25 -7.67 -2.15
CA ARG A 128 11.15 -6.76 -3.31
C ARG A 128 10.79 -5.34 -2.91
N PHE A 129 9.88 -5.19 -1.94
CA PHE A 129 9.40 -3.89 -1.51
C PHE A 129 10.52 -3.13 -0.79
N LEU A 130 11.32 -3.81 0.03
CA LEU A 130 12.41 -3.21 0.80
C LEU A 130 13.70 -3.01 0.01
N HIS A 131 13.90 -3.72 -1.10
CA HIS A 131 15.10 -3.59 -1.92
C HIS A 131 15.37 -2.14 -2.38
N HIS A 132 14.31 -1.35 -2.64
CA HIS A 132 14.39 0.08 -2.99
C HIS A 132 13.46 0.97 -2.15
N ALA A 133 13.02 0.51 -0.97
CA ALA A 133 12.11 1.32 -0.17
C ALA A 133 12.81 2.34 0.71
N GLU A 134 12.23 3.54 0.76
CA GLU A 134 12.43 4.45 1.87
C GLU A 134 11.35 4.17 2.94
N ILE A 135 11.79 3.80 4.14
CA ILE A 135 10.91 3.58 5.29
C ILE A 135 10.84 4.87 6.10
N LEU A 136 9.63 5.40 6.25
CA LEU A 136 9.38 6.63 7.01
C LEU A 136 8.55 6.31 8.26
N SER A 137 9.15 6.55 9.43
CA SER A 137 8.50 6.38 10.73
C SER A 137 8.03 7.74 11.25
N ILE A 138 6.71 7.92 11.36
CA ILE A 138 6.08 9.14 11.88
C ILE A 138 5.71 8.96 13.35
N THR A 139 6.56 9.40 14.28
CA THR A 139 6.23 9.34 15.71
C THR A 139 5.39 10.55 16.16
N GLY A 140 4.38 10.33 17.00
CA GLY A 140 3.53 11.42 17.49
C GLY A 140 2.33 10.97 18.32
N ARG A 141 1.66 11.93 18.97
CA ARG A 141 0.34 11.73 19.60
C ARG A 141 -0.72 11.60 18.50
N SER A 142 -1.69 10.72 18.68
CA SER A 142 -2.81 10.58 17.74
C SER A 142 -3.58 11.89 17.63
N TYR A 143 -3.71 12.42 16.40
CA TYR A 143 -4.56 13.57 16.09
C TYR A 143 -6.03 13.25 16.35
N ARG A 144 -6.45 12.00 16.13
CA ARG A 144 -7.85 11.56 16.36
C ARG A 144 -8.29 11.68 17.83
N LEU A 145 -7.34 11.70 18.77
CA LEU A 145 -7.62 11.86 20.21
C LEU A 145 -7.60 13.32 20.65
N LYS A 146 -7.00 14.23 19.86
CA LYS A 146 -7.00 15.67 20.16
C LYS A 146 -8.39 16.28 19.93
N ASP A 147 -9.10 15.86 18.88
CA ASP A 147 -10.43 16.38 18.54
C ASP A 147 -11.57 15.90 19.46
N ARG A 148 -11.28 14.99 20.41
CA ARG A 148 -12.26 14.52 21.41
C ARG A 148 -12.10 15.18 22.78
N ALA A 149 -11.10 16.04 22.96
CA ALA A 149 -10.81 16.71 24.22
C ALA A 149 -11.17 18.20 24.21
N GLY A 150 -12.06 18.63 23.29
CA GLY A 150 -12.60 19.98 23.20
C GLY A 150 -14.10 19.98 23.41
#